data_AF-A0A914Z3F8-F1
#
_entry.id   AF-A0A914Z3F8-F1
#
_cell.length_a   1.000
_cell.length_b   1.000
_cell.length_c   1.000
_cell.angle_alpha   90.00
_cell.angle_beta   90.00
_cell.angle_gamma   90.00
#
_symmetry.space_group_name_H-M   'P 1'
#
loop_
_entity.id
_entity.type
_entity.pdbx_description
1 polymer ?
#
loop_
_entity_poly.entity_id
_entity_poly.type
_entity_poly.pdbx_seq_one_letter_code
_entity_poly.pdbx_strand_id
1 'polypeptide(L)'
;MGRSYDLTLIYKTGDDKLKPLISSKTLDIPMIHLDADDNRTVICDSEHIEKSRKIAARWVPAIYTESRHISRVVVISFFAAPKWFCFDRYEIKLWQNNSILKTVVVTNNDLYQNGSNWMANVTFANITPKINHTVTIKPIEYRENDETTCLCRISSSCDCVFARSTPFSLEDVGKNIYGKVLEEKFLAKHRSKISSEKETMETKEMKPLIFVFLIFSIIAAILILAFLFICLCRTLKRTSKWQKTLLLKTTGSGESFTPLIKNPPVQKIFILNPNPEKNDFVTELSQFLRSKGLTVFYFIFDAKQLEENAFYYVHKAITDSDKIILFHGNKTQKFIEDGKLIRDRISSNYYENAFIIALSLLKLNDNKIVTFLIFLI
;
A
#
# COMPACT_ATOMS: atom_id res chain seq x y z
N MET A 1 -10.32 -12.95 -9.28
CA MET A 1 -10.68 -12.25 -10.53
C MET A 1 -9.55 -11.29 -10.85
N GLY A 2 -8.64 -11.67 -11.74
CA GLY A 2 -7.56 -10.78 -12.19
C GLY A 2 -8.14 -9.72 -13.12
N ARG A 3 -7.83 -8.45 -12.87
CA ARG A 3 -8.21 -7.36 -13.76
C ARG A 3 -7.15 -7.26 -14.88
N SER A 4 -7.61 -7.18 -16.13
CA SER A 4 -6.79 -6.88 -17.30
C SER A 4 -6.81 -5.37 -17.56
N TYR A 5 -5.72 -4.79 -18.07
CA TYR A 5 -5.51 -3.34 -18.10
C TYR A 5 -5.01 -2.81 -19.44
N ASP A 6 -5.55 -1.65 -19.85
CA ASP A 6 -5.19 -0.92 -21.07
C ASP A 6 -4.18 0.20 -20.77
N LEU A 7 -3.04 0.15 -21.45
CA LEU A 7 -2.05 1.22 -21.48
C LEU A 7 -2.40 2.19 -22.63
N THR A 8 -2.63 3.47 -22.33
CA THR A 8 -2.84 4.50 -23.36
C THR A 8 -1.64 5.43 -23.43
N LEU A 9 -0.84 5.29 -24.49
CA LEU A 9 0.24 6.20 -24.85
C LEU A 9 -0.33 7.42 -25.59
N ILE A 10 -0.04 8.62 -25.10
CA ILE A 10 -0.34 9.88 -25.79
C ILE A 10 0.99 10.61 -25.95
N TYR A 11 1.35 10.95 -27.19
CA TYR A 11 2.54 11.72 -27.51
C TYR A 11 2.17 13.02 -28.23
N LYS A 12 3.03 14.04 -28.06
CA LYS A 12 2.97 15.30 -28.80
C LYS A 12 3.89 15.17 -30.01
N THR A 13 3.35 15.25 -31.23
CA THR A 13 4.20 15.45 -32.43
C THR A 13 4.62 16.92 -32.50
N GLY A 14 5.80 17.19 -33.08
CA GLY A 14 6.35 18.56 -33.24
C GLY A 14 5.42 19.60 -33.88
N ASP A 15 4.31 19.18 -34.50
CA ASP A 15 3.34 20.05 -35.17
C ASP A 15 2.20 20.57 -34.27
N ASP A 16 2.39 20.69 -32.95
CA ASP A 16 1.41 21.22 -31.96
C ASP A 16 0.02 20.55 -31.92
N LYS A 17 -0.20 19.46 -32.66
CA LYS A 17 -1.46 18.71 -32.65
C LYS A 17 -1.31 17.42 -31.85
N LEU A 18 -2.14 17.26 -30.83
CA LEU A 18 -2.30 15.99 -30.12
C LEU A 18 -2.93 14.96 -31.08
N LYS A 19 -2.23 13.87 -31.37
CA LYS A 19 -2.80 12.70 -32.04
C LYS A 19 -2.83 11.52 -31.06
N PRO A 20 -4.00 10.99 -30.70
CA PRO A 20 -4.07 9.74 -29.97
C PRO A 20 -3.63 8.61 -30.91
N LEU A 21 -2.49 7.98 -30.64
CA LEU A 21 -2.14 6.73 -31.30
C LEU A 21 -2.68 5.60 -30.43
N ILE A 22 -3.89 5.14 -30.73
CA ILE A 22 -4.44 3.91 -30.15
C ILE A 22 -3.68 2.76 -30.80
N SER A 23 -2.49 2.46 -30.28
CA SER A 23 -1.79 1.22 -30.57
C SER A 23 -1.78 0.40 -29.29
N SER A 24 -2.67 -0.59 -29.22
CA SER A 24 -2.62 -1.65 -28.23
C SER A 24 -1.43 -2.57 -28.57
N LYS A 25 -0.21 -2.07 -28.41
CA LYS A 25 0.95 -2.94 -28.26
C LYS A 25 1.21 -3.06 -26.77
N THR A 26 0.99 -4.27 -26.25
CA THR A 26 1.61 -4.73 -25.01
C THR A 26 3.09 -4.44 -25.14
N LEU A 27 3.54 -3.39 -24.48
CA LEU A 27 4.95 -3.15 -24.28
C LEU A 27 5.38 -4.20 -23.26
N ASP A 28 5.97 -5.30 -23.74
CA ASP A 28 6.67 -6.26 -22.89
C ASP A 28 7.92 -5.56 -22.34
N ILE A 29 7.71 -4.66 -21.38
CA ILE A 29 8.78 -4.21 -20.50
C ILE A 29 9.06 -5.42 -19.61
N PRO A 30 10.28 -5.98 -19.62
CA PRO A 30 10.62 -7.06 -18.71
C PRO A 30 10.27 -6.60 -17.29
N MET A 31 9.43 -7.38 -16.62
CA MET A 31 9.03 -7.14 -15.24
C MET A 31 10.32 -7.02 -14.43
N ILE A 32 10.61 -5.80 -13.95
CA ILE A 32 11.88 -5.49 -13.30
C ILE A 32 11.88 -6.21 -11.95
N HIS A 33 12.45 -7.41 -11.92
CA HIS A 33 13.01 -8.00 -10.71
C HIS A 33 14.16 -7.09 -10.26
N LEU A 34 13.84 -6.14 -9.36
CA LEU A 34 14.88 -5.62 -8.46
C LEU A 34 14.95 -6.66 -7.38
N ASP A 35 16.14 -7.25 -7.24
CA ASP A 35 16.48 -8.17 -6.16
C ASP A 35 15.93 -7.61 -4.84
N ALA A 36 14.83 -8.19 -4.37
CA ALA A 36 14.39 -8.07 -2.98
C ALA A 36 15.34 -8.85 -2.04
N ASP A 37 16.39 -9.44 -2.62
CA ASP A 37 17.43 -10.23 -1.99
C ASP A 37 18.62 -9.43 -1.44
N ASP A 38 18.54 -8.10 -1.38
CA ASP A 38 19.55 -7.35 -0.63
C ASP A 38 19.28 -7.44 0.88
N ASN A 39 19.42 -8.66 1.38
CA ASN A 39 19.64 -9.00 2.78
C ASN A 39 21.04 -8.52 3.25
N ARG A 40 21.72 -7.67 2.47
CA ARG A 40 22.87 -6.90 2.95
C ARG A 40 22.40 -6.09 4.14
N THR A 41 22.93 -6.48 5.29
CA THR A 41 22.91 -5.69 6.50
C THR A 41 23.42 -4.30 6.15
N VAL A 42 22.52 -3.32 6.09
CA VAL A 42 22.92 -1.92 5.91
C VAL A 42 23.72 -1.54 7.14
N ILE A 43 25.02 -1.30 6.96
CA ILE A 43 25.90 -0.86 8.03
C ILE A 43 25.72 0.65 8.13
N CYS A 44 25.23 1.11 9.28
CA CYS A 44 25.06 2.53 9.59
C CYS A 44 26.40 3.13 10.04
N ASP A 45 27.34 3.27 9.12
CA ASP A 45 28.61 3.97 9.35
C ASP A 45 28.45 5.51 9.29
N SER A 46 29.49 6.23 9.72
CA SER A 46 29.47 7.69 9.82
C SER A 46 29.26 8.39 8.48
N GLU A 47 29.78 7.83 7.38
CA GLU A 47 29.61 8.38 6.03
C GLU A 47 28.16 8.22 5.54
N HIS A 48 27.55 7.05 5.77
CA HIS A 48 26.16 6.78 5.43
C HIS A 48 25.20 7.66 6.22
N ILE A 49 25.47 7.81 7.52
CA ILE A 49 24.72 8.67 8.45
C ILE A 49 24.72 10.13 7.96
N GLU A 50 25.85 10.65 7.46
CA GLU A 50 25.92 12.02 6.97
C GLU A 50 25.05 12.25 5.72
N LYS A 51 25.05 11.28 4.78
CA LYS A 51 24.23 11.34 3.57
C LYS A 51 22.74 11.21 3.87
N SER A 52 22.37 10.33 4.80
CA SER A 52 20.96 10.08 5.14
C SER A 52 20.36 11.18 6.03
N ARG A 53 21.17 11.88 6.83
CA ARG A 53 20.77 12.91 7.83
C ARG A 53 19.70 13.88 7.33
N LYS A 54 19.92 14.49 6.16
CA LYS A 54 19.02 15.54 5.63
C LYS A 54 17.61 15.02 5.31
N ILE A 55 17.48 13.76 4.93
CA ILE A 55 16.20 13.15 4.58
C ILE A 55 15.59 12.46 5.79
N ALA A 56 16.39 11.74 6.57
CA ALA A 56 15.96 11.10 7.81
C ALA A 56 15.31 12.14 8.75
N ALA A 57 15.91 13.33 8.87
CA ALA A 57 15.35 14.43 9.65
C ALA A 57 13.95 14.88 9.23
N ARG A 58 13.57 14.66 7.97
CA ARG A 58 12.26 15.03 7.39
C ARG A 58 11.33 13.84 7.22
N TRP A 59 11.80 12.63 7.50
CA TRP A 59 10.97 11.45 7.35
C TRP A 59 9.95 11.39 8.48
N VAL A 60 8.71 11.08 8.11
CA VAL A 60 7.58 11.05 9.04
C VAL A 60 6.81 9.74 8.83
N PRO A 61 6.61 8.93 9.89
CA PRO A 61 5.84 7.70 9.79
C PRO A 61 4.42 7.95 9.26
N ALA A 62 3.93 7.09 8.37
CA ALA A 62 2.51 7.07 8.03
C ALA A 62 1.75 6.22 9.07
N ILE A 63 0.73 6.80 9.70
CA ILE A 63 -0.06 6.17 10.78
C ILE A 63 -1.42 5.71 10.25
N TYR A 64 -1.77 4.47 10.55
CA TYR A 64 -3.11 3.91 10.38
C TYR A 64 -3.68 3.55 11.74
N THR A 65 -4.93 3.91 11.97
CA THR A 65 -5.64 3.64 13.22
C THR A 65 -6.86 2.79 12.93
N GLU A 66 -6.91 1.59 13.52
CA GLU A 66 -8.08 0.73 13.52
C GLU A 66 -8.70 0.74 14.93
N SER A 67 -9.91 1.29 15.04
CA SER A 67 -10.64 1.35 16.31
C SER A 67 -11.62 0.19 16.43
N ARG A 68 -11.51 -0.59 17.50
CA ARG A 68 -12.45 -1.67 17.84
C ARG A 68 -13.30 -1.24 19.03
N HIS A 69 -14.40 -0.59 18.73
CA HIS A 69 -15.31 0.04 19.69
C HIS A 69 -15.79 -0.92 20.81
N ILE A 70 -16.14 -2.14 20.43
CA ILE A 70 -16.69 -3.16 21.34
C ILE A 70 -15.66 -3.60 22.39
N SER A 71 -14.44 -3.90 21.95
CA SER A 71 -13.38 -4.36 22.85
C SER A 71 -12.63 -3.22 23.52
N ARG A 72 -12.94 -1.96 23.19
CA ARG A 72 -12.21 -0.77 23.65
C ARG A 72 -10.71 -0.88 23.36
N VAL A 73 -10.40 -1.41 22.18
CA VAL A 73 -9.04 -1.62 21.68
C VAL A 73 -8.81 -0.72 20.48
N VAL A 74 -7.62 -0.16 20.39
CA VAL A 74 -7.13 0.56 19.21
C VAL A 74 -5.86 -0.12 18.74
N VAL A 75 -5.82 -0.48 17.47
CA VAL A 75 -4.62 -1.01 16.82
C VAL A 75 -4.03 0.11 15.97
N ILE A 76 -2.78 0.42 16.23
CA ILE A 76 -1.98 1.40 15.49
C ILE A 76 -1.04 0.63 14.60
N SER A 77 -1.16 0.82 13.29
CA SER A 77 -0.23 0.30 12.30
C SER A 77 0.56 1.45 11.71
N PHE A 78 1.87 1.30 11.52
CA PHE A 78 2.67 2.32 10.86
C PHE A 78 3.75 1.74 9.97
N PHE A 79 4.13 2.51 8.96
CA PHE A 79 5.30 2.23 8.15
C PHE A 79 6.54 2.77 8.86
N ALA A 80 7.48 1.87 9.16
CA ALA A 80 8.80 2.24 9.63
C ALA A 80 9.61 2.89 8.50
N ALA A 81 10.64 3.62 8.89
CA ALA A 81 11.58 4.16 7.93
C ALA A 81 12.30 3.04 7.20
N PRO A 82 12.76 3.30 5.97
CA PRO A 82 13.75 2.44 5.35
C PRO A 82 14.98 2.26 6.25
N LYS A 83 15.55 1.04 6.29
CA LYS A 83 16.70 0.71 7.16
C LYS A 83 17.92 1.62 6.99
N TRP A 84 18.10 2.19 5.79
CA TRP A 84 19.17 3.13 5.47
C TRP A 84 19.02 4.53 6.11
N PHE A 85 17.89 4.81 6.79
CA PHE A 85 17.78 5.97 7.68
C PHE A 85 18.33 5.74 9.08
N CYS A 86 18.71 4.51 9.43
CA CYS A 86 19.40 4.21 10.70
C CYS A 86 18.63 4.60 11.97
N PHE A 87 17.29 4.53 11.94
CA PHE A 87 16.49 4.54 13.17
C PHE A 87 16.42 3.13 13.76
N ASP A 88 16.57 2.99 15.09
CA ASP A 88 16.50 1.66 15.72
C ASP A 88 15.16 1.35 16.34
N ARG A 89 14.48 2.41 16.76
CA ARG A 89 13.25 2.28 17.54
C ARG A 89 12.31 3.43 17.28
N TYR A 90 11.05 3.19 17.59
CA TYR A 90 9.95 4.11 17.40
C TYR A 90 9.21 4.24 18.72
N GLU A 91 9.08 5.46 19.21
CA GLU A 91 8.28 5.77 20.39
C GLU A 91 6.86 6.11 19.96
N ILE A 92 5.90 5.27 20.33
CA ILE A 92 4.48 5.46 20.07
C ILE A 92 3.80 5.90 21.36
N LYS A 93 3.24 7.12 21.37
CA LYS A 93 2.48 7.67 22.48
C LYS A 93 1.01 7.78 22.12
N LEU A 94 0.16 7.24 22.96
CA LEU A 94 -1.28 7.46 22.93
C LEU A 94 -1.62 8.62 23.87
N TRP A 95 -2.24 9.65 23.35
CA TRP A 95 -2.66 10.84 24.09
C TRP A 95 -4.17 10.83 24.31
N GLN A 96 -4.60 11.28 25.50
CA GLN A 96 -5.98 11.50 25.88
C GLN A 96 -6.11 12.93 26.40
N ASN A 97 -6.94 13.78 25.78
CA ASN A 97 -7.12 15.19 26.22
C ASN A 97 -5.79 15.94 26.48
N ASN A 98 -4.80 15.77 25.60
CA ASN A 98 -3.45 16.36 25.71
C ASN A 98 -2.56 15.82 26.84
N SER A 99 -2.95 14.79 27.57
CA SER A 99 -2.05 14.03 28.46
C SER A 99 -1.63 12.71 27.80
N ILE A 100 -0.42 12.25 28.10
CA ILE A 100 0.06 10.94 27.62
C ILE A 100 -0.62 9.87 28.45
N LEU A 101 -1.44 9.04 27.81
CA LEU A 101 -2.12 7.91 28.44
C LEU A 101 -1.19 6.70 28.53
N LYS A 102 -0.53 6.35 27.43
CA LYS A 102 0.38 5.19 27.32
C LYS A 102 1.51 5.47 26.33
N THR A 103 2.67 4.87 26.58
CA THR A 103 3.83 4.88 25.68
C THR A 103 4.29 3.47 25.41
N VAL A 104 4.62 3.16 24.17
CA VAL A 104 5.21 1.89 23.73
C VAL A 104 6.43 2.20 22.86
N VAL A 105 7.51 1.45 23.06
CA VAL A 105 8.69 1.52 22.20
C VAL A 105 8.73 0.26 21.34
N VAL A 106 8.81 0.45 20.02
CA VAL A 106 8.95 -0.62 19.02
C VAL A 106 10.36 -0.58 18.49
N THR A 107 11.10 -1.67 18.62
CA THR A 107 12.45 -1.81 18.09
C THR A 107 12.43 -2.37 16.67
N ASN A 108 13.56 -2.33 15.97
CA ASN A 108 13.70 -2.94 14.64
C ASN A 108 13.37 -4.43 14.62
N ASN A 109 13.51 -5.15 15.74
CA ASN A 109 13.17 -6.57 15.86
C ASN A 109 11.64 -6.81 15.92
N ASP A 110 10.88 -5.78 16.30
CA ASP A 110 9.42 -5.83 16.38
C ASP A 110 8.75 -5.49 15.03
N LEU A 111 9.56 -5.08 14.04
CA LEU A 111 9.09 -4.78 12.70
C LEU A 111 8.89 -6.08 11.90
N TYR A 112 7.78 -6.15 11.17
CA TYR A 112 7.52 -7.22 10.22
C TYR A 112 7.52 -6.67 8.79
N GLN A 113 7.88 -7.52 7.83
CA GLN A 113 7.91 -7.15 6.42
C GLN A 113 6.50 -7.29 5.81
N ASN A 114 6.02 -6.24 5.15
CA ASN A 114 4.80 -6.24 4.36
C ASN A 114 5.13 -5.74 2.95
N GLY A 115 5.30 -6.66 1.99
CA GLY A 115 5.88 -6.36 0.68
C GLY A 115 7.36 -5.94 0.82
N SER A 116 7.71 -4.76 0.32
CA SER A 116 9.07 -4.20 0.51
C SER A 116 9.19 -3.29 1.74
N ASN A 117 8.10 -3.03 2.46
CA ASN A 117 8.08 -2.05 3.53
C ASN A 117 8.14 -2.76 4.88
N TRP A 118 8.80 -2.12 5.84
CA TRP A 118 8.81 -2.55 7.22
C TRP A 118 7.64 -1.88 7.95
N MET A 119 6.86 -2.66 8.67
CA MET A 119 5.69 -2.21 9.42
C MET A 119 5.74 -2.69 10.85
N ALA A 120 5.02 -2.00 11.72
CA ALA A 120 4.73 -2.48 13.07
C ALA A 120 3.29 -2.20 13.45
N ASN A 121 2.77 -3.06 14.33
CA ASN A 121 1.44 -2.96 14.90
C ASN A 121 1.55 -2.85 16.42
N VAL A 122 0.95 -1.81 17.00
CA VAL A 122 0.85 -1.62 18.45
C VAL A 122 -0.60 -1.60 18.86
N THR A 123 -0.93 -2.41 19.85
CA THR A 123 -2.29 -2.53 20.36
C THR A 123 -2.41 -1.84 21.71
N PHE A 124 -3.33 -0.88 21.82
CA PHE A 124 -3.70 -0.27 23.09
C PHE A 124 -5.09 -0.75 23.52
N ALA A 125 -5.14 -1.44 24.66
CA ALA A 125 -6.39 -1.91 25.26
C ALA A 125 -6.91 -0.97 26.37
N ASN A 126 -8.18 -1.16 26.72
CA ASN A 126 -8.90 -0.43 27.77
C ASN A 126 -8.96 1.08 27.52
N ILE A 127 -9.25 1.47 26.27
CA ILE A 127 -9.37 2.88 25.90
C ILE A 127 -10.73 3.43 26.35
N THR A 128 -10.71 4.62 26.96
CA THR A 128 -11.93 5.29 27.41
C THR A 128 -12.76 5.75 26.20
N PRO A 129 -14.03 5.32 26.08
CA PRO A 129 -14.90 5.75 24.99
C PRO A 129 -15.34 7.21 25.16
N LYS A 130 -15.84 7.82 24.08
CA LYS A 130 -16.35 9.20 23.99
C LYS A 130 -15.33 10.29 24.36
N ILE A 131 -14.05 9.96 24.35
CA ILE A 131 -12.95 10.91 24.55
C ILE A 131 -12.09 10.92 23.30
N ASN A 132 -11.59 12.11 22.93
CA ASN A 132 -10.69 12.27 21.80
C ASN A 132 -9.29 11.80 22.19
N HIS A 133 -8.78 10.89 21.37
CA HIS A 133 -7.43 10.36 21.46
C HIS A 133 -6.64 10.79 20.23
N THR A 134 -5.34 10.99 20.40
CA THR A 134 -4.39 11.17 19.29
C THR A 134 -3.20 10.29 19.51
N VAL A 135 -2.61 9.77 18.43
CA VAL A 135 -1.39 8.97 18.50
C VAL A 135 -0.25 9.78 17.92
N THR A 136 0.91 9.73 18.57
CA THR A 136 2.16 10.28 18.01
C THR A 136 3.20 9.19 17.89
N ILE A 137 3.91 9.15 16.76
CA ILE A 137 5.02 8.22 16.53
C ILE A 137 6.28 9.04 16.27
N LYS A 138 7.26 8.91 17.16
CA LYS A 138 8.56 9.57 17.06
C LYS A 138 9.65 8.54 16.74
N PRO A 139 10.37 8.68 15.61
CA PRO A 139 11.56 7.89 15.36
C PRO A 139 12.63 8.24 16.40
N ILE A 140 13.34 7.23 16.91
CA ILE A 140 14.46 7.39 17.82
C ILE A 140 15.71 6.85 17.12
N GLU A 141 16.75 7.66 17.19
CA GLU A 141 18.04 7.44 16.57
C GLU A 141 18.91 6.45 17.33
N TYR A 142 19.82 5.81 16.60
CA TYR A 142 20.92 5.04 17.17
C TYR A 142 21.97 5.96 17.75
N ARG A 143 22.24 5.75 19.04
CA ARG A 143 23.37 6.36 19.72
C ARG A 143 24.19 5.22 20.28
N GLU A 144 25.18 4.77 19.51
CA GLU A 144 26.14 3.81 20.06
C GLU A 144 27.20 4.55 20.86
N ASN A 145 27.81 5.64 20.38
CA ASN A 145 28.94 6.26 21.12
C ASN A 145 29.22 7.77 20.86
N ASP A 146 28.45 8.48 20.02
CA ASP A 146 28.73 9.89 19.71
C ASP A 146 27.52 10.80 20.01
N GLU A 147 27.56 11.51 21.14
CA GLU A 147 26.51 12.49 21.51
C GLU A 147 26.45 13.70 20.57
N THR A 148 27.48 13.91 19.75
CA THR A 148 27.67 15.11 18.93
C THR A 148 26.97 15.05 17.58
N THR A 149 26.57 13.85 17.12
CA THR A 149 26.08 13.65 15.74
C THR A 149 24.71 12.99 15.72
N CYS A 150 23.64 13.79 15.81
CA CYS A 150 22.29 13.28 15.61
C CYS A 150 21.88 13.16 14.13
N LEU A 151 21.07 12.15 13.83
CA LEU A 151 20.46 11.89 12.52
C LEU A 151 19.43 12.98 12.17
N CYS A 152 18.68 13.43 13.15
CA CYS A 152 17.70 14.48 13.05
C CYS A 152 18.14 15.68 13.88
N ARG A 153 18.73 16.66 13.21
CA ARG A 153 19.04 17.95 13.83
C ARG A 153 18.06 19.00 13.33
N ILE A 154 17.12 19.40 14.19
CA ILE A 154 16.24 20.54 13.92
C ILE A 154 16.81 21.72 14.68
N SER A 155 17.44 22.63 13.94
CA SER A 155 18.15 23.80 14.48
C SER A 155 19.30 23.40 15.43
N SER A 156 19.03 23.40 16.74
CA SER A 156 19.99 23.15 17.82
C SER A 156 19.62 21.96 18.71
N SER A 157 18.48 21.29 18.49
CA SER A 157 18.11 20.08 19.21
C SER A 157 18.18 18.84 18.32
N CYS A 158 18.51 17.71 18.93
CA CYS A 158 18.48 16.40 18.30
C CYS A 158 17.08 15.80 18.40
N ASP A 159 16.17 16.32 17.58
CA ASP A 159 14.78 15.90 17.53
C ASP A 159 14.38 15.55 16.09
N CYS A 160 13.85 14.35 15.90
CA CYS A 160 13.17 13.97 14.68
C CYS A 160 11.76 14.53 14.62
N VAL A 161 11.30 14.83 13.41
CA VAL A 161 9.88 15.09 13.15
C VAL A 161 9.10 13.83 13.54
N PHE A 162 8.03 14.01 14.29
CA PHE A 162 7.13 12.93 14.68
C PHE A 162 5.83 13.02 13.90
N ALA A 163 5.25 11.87 13.60
CA ALA A 163 3.91 11.80 13.02
C ALA A 163 2.86 11.98 14.12
N ARG A 164 1.76 12.68 13.82
CA ARG A 164 0.59 12.77 14.68
C ARG A 164 -0.65 12.35 13.90
N SER A 165 -1.44 11.44 14.47
CA SER A 165 -2.70 11.01 13.87
C SER A 165 -3.74 12.11 13.96
N THR A 166 -4.75 12.06 13.07
CA THR A 166 -5.99 12.79 13.30
C THR A 166 -6.62 12.34 14.62
N PRO A 167 -7.30 13.24 15.35
CA PRO A 167 -8.06 12.86 16.54
C PRO A 167 -9.12 11.79 16.19
N PHE A 168 -9.28 10.82 17.07
CA PHE A 168 -10.30 9.77 16.96
C PHE A 168 -10.91 9.49 18.32
N SER A 169 -12.13 8.97 18.35
CA SER A 169 -12.81 8.58 19.59
C SER A 169 -13.49 7.23 19.41
N LEU A 170 -13.56 6.45 20.48
CA LEU A 170 -14.33 5.20 20.46
C LEU A 170 -15.76 5.49 20.88
N GLU A 171 -16.72 5.05 20.09
CA GLU A 171 -18.11 4.96 20.53
C GLU A 171 -18.27 4.03 21.75
N ASP A 172 -19.11 4.44 22.69
CA ASP A 172 -19.55 3.58 23.79
C ASP A 172 -20.68 2.71 23.27
N VAL A 173 -20.32 1.58 22.67
CA VAL A 173 -21.28 0.55 22.28
C VAL A 173 -21.79 -0.07 23.58
N GLY A 174 -22.88 0.50 24.11
CA GLY A 174 -23.38 0.22 25.44
C GLY A 174 -23.45 -1.29 25.75
N LYS A 175 -23.17 -1.66 27.00
CA LYS A 175 -23.22 -3.05 27.52
C LYS A 175 -24.50 -3.81 27.15
N ASN A 176 -25.58 -3.11 26.78
CA ASN A 176 -26.91 -3.66 26.53
C ASN A 176 -27.02 -4.60 25.31
N ILE A 177 -26.11 -4.55 24.33
CA ILE A 177 -26.17 -5.48 23.18
C ILE A 177 -25.42 -6.80 23.50
N TYR A 178 -24.32 -6.71 24.26
CA TYR A 178 -23.45 -7.87 24.51
C TYR A 178 -23.79 -8.67 25.77
N GLY A 179 -24.43 -8.06 26.77
CA GLY A 179 -24.91 -8.78 27.96
C GLY A 179 -25.86 -9.92 27.60
N LYS A 180 -26.75 -9.73 26.62
CA LYS A 180 -27.72 -10.77 26.24
C LYS A 180 -27.15 -11.86 25.34
N VAL A 181 -26.26 -11.53 24.39
CA VAL A 181 -25.83 -12.49 23.35
C VAL A 181 -24.64 -13.35 23.78
N LEU A 182 -23.74 -12.83 24.61
CA LEU A 182 -22.57 -13.59 25.06
C LEU A 182 -22.90 -14.55 26.21
N GLU A 183 -23.83 -14.16 27.11
CA GLU A 183 -24.26 -15.00 28.24
C GLU A 183 -25.02 -16.25 27.76
N GLU A 184 -25.91 -16.12 26.76
CA GLU A 184 -26.64 -17.26 26.20
C GLU A 184 -25.70 -18.29 25.52
N LYS A 185 -24.68 -17.82 24.78
CA LYS A 185 -23.75 -18.73 24.08
C LYS A 185 -22.71 -19.36 25.00
N PHE A 186 -22.25 -18.67 26.05
CA PHE A 186 -21.34 -19.26 27.03
C PHE A 186 -22.04 -20.20 28.01
N LEU A 187 -23.27 -19.90 28.44
CA LEU A 187 -24.04 -20.79 29.31
C LEU A 187 -24.56 -22.04 28.57
N ALA A 188 -24.89 -21.94 27.28
CA ALA A 188 -25.25 -23.13 26.49
C ALA A 188 -24.06 -24.06 26.23
N LYS A 189 -22.83 -23.52 26.09
CA LYS A 189 -21.63 -24.30 25.77
C LYS A 189 -20.95 -24.92 26.99
N HIS A 190 -21.09 -24.34 28.18
CA HIS A 190 -20.52 -24.91 29.40
C HIS A 190 -21.39 -25.99 30.07
N ARG A 191 -22.67 -26.14 29.69
CA ARG A 191 -23.53 -27.21 30.22
C ARG A 191 -23.33 -28.57 29.55
N SER A 192 -22.66 -28.65 28.39
CA SER A 192 -22.46 -29.90 27.66
C SER A 192 -21.03 -30.47 27.74
N LYS A 193 -20.10 -29.81 28.45
CA LYS A 193 -18.67 -30.18 28.45
C LYS A 193 -18.06 -30.39 29.85
N ILE A 194 -18.88 -30.77 30.83
CA ILE A 194 -18.43 -31.18 32.18
C ILE A 194 -18.93 -32.61 32.48
N SER A 195 -18.96 -33.50 31.48
CA SER A 195 -19.32 -34.91 31.70
C SER A 195 -18.65 -35.92 30.76
N SER A 196 -17.47 -35.61 30.22
CA SER A 196 -16.66 -36.66 29.57
C SER A 196 -15.17 -36.30 29.57
N GLU A 197 -14.55 -36.29 30.74
CA GLU A 197 -13.10 -36.41 30.83
C GLU A 197 -12.75 -37.36 31.96
N LYS A 198 -12.92 -38.65 31.66
CA LYS A 198 -12.20 -39.76 32.27
C LYS A 198 -12.38 -40.96 31.34
N GLU A 199 -11.37 -41.21 30.52
CA GLU A 199 -10.74 -42.53 30.40
C GLU A 199 -9.60 -42.44 29.38
N THR A 200 -8.41 -42.35 29.95
CA THR A 200 -7.18 -42.90 29.38
C THR A 200 -7.41 -44.38 29.04
N MET A 201 -7.29 -44.74 27.76
CA MET A 201 -7.14 -46.13 27.36
C MET A 201 -6.06 -46.25 26.28
N GLU A 202 -5.09 -47.12 26.57
CA GLU A 202 -3.99 -47.53 25.71
C GLU A 202 -4.51 -48.04 24.36
N THR A 203 -4.10 -47.42 23.26
CA THR A 203 -4.27 -48.01 21.91
C THR A 203 -3.01 -48.74 21.50
N LYS A 204 -2.94 -50.02 21.88
CA LYS A 204 -2.10 -51.03 21.25
C LYS A 204 -2.66 -51.36 19.85
N GLU A 205 -1.78 -51.27 18.86
CA GLU A 205 -1.79 -51.99 17.58
C GLU A 205 -3.07 -52.01 16.72
N MET A 206 -3.40 -50.89 16.09
CA MET A 206 -4.05 -50.87 14.77
C MET A 206 -3.48 -49.71 13.95
N LYS A 207 -2.32 -49.90 13.30
CA LYS A 207 -1.69 -48.88 12.45
C LYS A 207 -1.45 -49.23 10.97
N PRO A 208 -1.48 -50.49 10.47
CA PRO A 208 -1.26 -50.69 9.04
C PRO A 208 -2.51 -50.46 8.18
N LEU A 209 -3.71 -50.76 8.69
CA LEU A 209 -4.93 -50.76 7.87
C LEU A 209 -5.45 -49.33 7.58
N ILE A 210 -5.38 -48.43 8.57
CA ILE A 210 -5.74 -47.01 8.42
C ILE A 210 -4.81 -46.31 7.43
N PHE A 211 -3.52 -46.67 7.44
CA PHE A 211 -2.54 -46.10 6.52
C PHE A 211 -2.82 -46.50 5.06
N VAL A 212 -3.24 -47.75 4.82
CA VAL A 212 -3.66 -48.21 3.48
C VAL A 212 -4.91 -47.46 2.99
N PHE A 213 -5.91 -47.24 3.84
CA PHE A 213 -7.09 -46.45 3.48
C PHE A 213 -6.75 -44.99 3.13
N LEU A 214 -5.79 -44.40 3.85
CA LEU A 214 -5.30 -43.05 3.56
C LEU A 214 -4.63 -42.97 2.18
N ILE A 215 -3.80 -43.95 1.82
CA ILE A 215 -3.16 -44.01 0.49
C ILE A 215 -4.20 -44.17 -0.61
N PHE A 216 -5.18 -45.07 -0.45
CA PHE A 216 -6.26 -45.25 -1.43
C PHE A 216 -7.09 -43.98 -1.63
N SER A 217 -7.37 -43.24 -0.54
CA SER A 217 -8.09 -41.96 -0.60
C SER A 217 -7.32 -40.92 -1.42
N ILE A 218 -5.99 -40.81 -1.22
CA ILE A 218 -5.14 -39.88 -1.96
C ILE A 218 -5.10 -40.25 -3.45
N ILE A 219 -4.96 -41.53 -3.79
CA ILE A 219 -4.96 -41.99 -5.19
C ILE A 219 -6.30 -41.67 -5.87
N ALA A 220 -7.43 -41.92 -5.19
CA ALA A 220 -8.75 -41.60 -5.72
C ALA A 220 -8.92 -40.09 -5.98
N ALA A 221 -8.44 -39.24 -5.07
CA ALA A 221 -8.49 -37.79 -5.25
C ALA A 221 -7.67 -37.32 -6.46
N ILE A 222 -6.48 -37.89 -6.69
CA ILE A 222 -5.64 -37.58 -7.86
C ILE A 222 -6.33 -37.99 -9.16
N LEU A 223 -6.98 -39.16 -9.20
CA LEU A 223 -7.72 -39.62 -10.38
C LEU A 223 -8.92 -38.71 -10.70
N ILE A 224 -9.64 -38.24 -9.68
CA ILE A 224 -10.75 -37.29 -9.86
C ILE A 224 -10.23 -35.96 -10.42
N LEU A 225 -9.12 -35.42 -9.89
CA LEU A 225 -8.52 -34.18 -10.38
C LEU A 225 -8.03 -34.34 -11.84
N ALA A 226 -7.39 -35.46 -12.18
CA ALA A 226 -6.96 -35.73 -13.55
C ALA A 226 -8.15 -35.82 -14.51
N PHE A 227 -9.25 -36.48 -14.09
CA PHE A 227 -10.47 -36.55 -14.88
C PHE A 227 -11.10 -35.16 -15.12
N LEU A 228 -11.20 -34.34 -14.06
CA LEU A 228 -11.69 -32.97 -14.17
C LEU A 228 -10.82 -32.11 -15.09
N PHE A 229 -9.50 -32.27 -15.01
CA PHE A 229 -8.55 -31.59 -15.90
C PHE A 229 -8.74 -32.00 -17.36
N ILE A 230 -8.89 -33.29 -17.64
CA ILE A 230 -9.17 -33.80 -18.99
C ILE A 230 -10.51 -33.25 -19.51
N CYS A 231 -11.54 -33.20 -18.67
CA CYS A 231 -12.84 -32.61 -19.01
C CYS A 231 -12.71 -31.11 -19.34
N LEU A 232 -11.98 -30.34 -18.52
CA LEU A 232 -11.68 -28.93 -18.77
C LEU A 232 -10.89 -28.71 -20.07
N CYS A 233 -9.87 -29.52 -20.33
CA CYS A 233 -9.12 -29.43 -21.58
C CYS A 233 -10.00 -29.75 -22.80
N ARG A 234 -10.95 -30.68 -22.67
CA ARG A 234 -11.91 -31.00 -23.75
C ARG A 234 -12.92 -29.89 -23.97
N THR A 235 -13.44 -29.26 -22.91
CA THR A 235 -14.39 -28.14 -23.06
C THR A 235 -13.70 -26.91 -23.65
N LEU A 236 -12.47 -26.60 -23.24
CA LEU A 236 -11.67 -25.50 -23.79
C LEU A 236 -11.29 -25.74 -25.27
N LYS A 237 -11.00 -26.98 -25.67
CA LYS A 237 -10.80 -27.31 -27.10
C LYS A 237 -12.08 -27.19 -27.93
N ARG A 238 -13.26 -27.32 -27.31
CA ARG A 238 -14.56 -27.20 -28.00
C ARG A 238 -14.99 -25.76 -28.20
N THR A 239 -14.55 -24.83 -27.34
CA THR A 239 -14.87 -23.39 -27.45
C THR A 239 -13.96 -22.61 -28.40
N SER A 240 -12.78 -23.13 -28.78
CA SER A 240 -11.87 -22.43 -29.71
C SER A 240 -12.38 -22.32 -31.15
N LYS A 241 -13.45 -23.03 -31.52
CA LYS A 241 -14.10 -22.89 -32.83
C LYS A 241 -15.09 -21.72 -32.93
N TRP A 242 -15.41 -21.03 -31.84
CA TRP A 242 -16.42 -19.95 -31.83
C TRP A 242 -15.84 -18.52 -31.83
N GLN A 243 -14.52 -18.34 -31.87
CA GLN A 243 -13.89 -17.01 -31.85
C GLN A 243 -13.59 -16.38 -33.23
N LYS A 244 -14.20 -16.84 -34.33
CA LYS A 244 -13.99 -16.24 -35.66
C LYS A 244 -15.09 -15.30 -36.17
N THR A 245 -16.12 -14.99 -35.36
CA THR A 245 -17.19 -14.07 -35.76
C THR A 245 -17.58 -13.16 -34.61
N LEU A 246 -16.70 -12.23 -34.24
CA LEU A 246 -17.13 -10.98 -33.61
C LEU A 246 -16.15 -9.85 -33.97
N LEU A 247 -15.99 -9.64 -35.28
CA LEU A 247 -15.36 -8.42 -35.81
C LEU A 247 -16.49 -7.41 -36.01
N LEU A 248 -16.59 -6.51 -35.03
CA LEU A 248 -17.56 -5.42 -34.94
C LEU A 248 -17.53 -4.57 -36.21
N LYS A 249 -18.68 -4.55 -36.90
CA LYS A 249 -19.07 -3.58 -37.91
C LYS A 249 -19.62 -2.36 -37.18
N THR A 250 -18.83 -1.31 -37.03
CA THR A 250 -19.29 0.00 -36.55
C THR A 250 -19.35 1.00 -37.70
N THR A 251 -20.53 1.09 -38.32
CA THR A 251 -20.93 2.23 -39.15
C THR A 251 -22.40 2.56 -38.86
N GLY A 252 -22.59 3.69 -38.17
CA GLY A 252 -23.73 4.62 -38.24
C GLY A 252 -25.14 4.12 -37.92
N SER A 253 -25.80 4.68 -36.91
CA SER A 253 -26.64 5.89 -37.02
C SER A 253 -27.25 6.20 -35.65
N GLY A 254 -27.58 7.48 -35.42
CA GLY A 254 -27.90 8.00 -34.10
C GLY A 254 -29.16 7.43 -33.46
N GLU A 255 -29.00 6.93 -32.25
CA GLU A 255 -30.04 6.95 -31.23
C GLU A 255 -29.44 7.49 -29.94
N SER A 256 -30.08 8.53 -29.40
CA SER A 256 -29.69 9.19 -28.16
C SER A 256 -29.94 8.26 -26.98
N PHE A 257 -28.90 7.53 -26.57
CA PHE A 257 -28.90 6.88 -25.26
C PHE A 257 -28.75 7.94 -24.18
N THR A 258 -29.87 8.30 -23.53
CA THR A 258 -29.84 8.93 -22.21
C THR A 258 -29.17 7.96 -21.22
N PRO A 259 -28.02 8.31 -20.61
CA PRO A 259 -27.35 7.42 -19.68
C PRO A 259 -28.19 7.30 -18.39
N LEU A 260 -28.62 6.08 -18.07
CA LEU A 260 -29.43 5.76 -16.88
C LEU A 260 -28.64 5.83 -15.55
N ILE A 261 -27.38 6.28 -15.58
CA ILE A 261 -26.54 6.48 -14.40
C ILE A 261 -26.26 7.98 -14.29
N LYS A 262 -27.10 8.69 -13.54
CA LYS A 262 -27.10 10.16 -13.43
C LYS A 262 -25.86 10.76 -12.77
N ASN A 263 -24.92 9.97 -12.26
CA ASN A 263 -23.62 10.43 -11.80
C ASN A 263 -22.60 9.29 -11.94
N PRO A 264 -21.71 9.29 -12.96
CA PRO A 264 -20.57 8.38 -12.93
C PRO A 264 -19.77 8.65 -11.64
N PRO A 265 -19.21 7.63 -10.98
CA PRO A 265 -18.36 7.84 -9.80
C PRO A 265 -17.25 8.82 -10.18
N VAL A 266 -17.07 9.85 -9.33
CA VAL A 266 -16.02 10.86 -9.51
C VAL A 266 -14.68 10.15 -9.63
N GLN A 267 -14.08 10.15 -10.82
CA GLN A 267 -12.80 9.49 -11.02
C GLN A 267 -11.71 10.31 -10.34
N LYS A 268 -10.92 9.65 -9.51
CA LYS A 268 -9.75 10.20 -8.84
C LYS A 268 -8.50 9.86 -9.65
N ILE A 269 -7.75 10.88 -10.05
CA ILE A 269 -6.55 10.75 -10.89
C ILE A 269 -5.34 11.27 -10.12
N PHE A 270 -4.27 10.49 -10.07
CA PHE A 270 -2.97 10.96 -9.58
C PHE A 270 -2.04 11.22 -10.76
N ILE A 271 -1.51 12.44 -10.85
CA ILE A 271 -0.56 12.83 -11.88
C ILE A 271 0.85 12.85 -11.30
N LEU A 272 1.72 12.01 -11.84
CA LEU A 272 3.13 11.91 -11.50
C LEU A 272 3.99 12.54 -12.58
N ASN A 273 4.67 13.63 -12.24
CA ASN A 273 5.63 14.30 -13.11
C ASN A 273 6.91 14.55 -12.30
N PRO A 274 8.10 14.15 -12.78
CA PRO A 274 9.37 14.38 -12.08
C PRO A 274 9.73 15.87 -11.95
N ASN A 275 9.09 16.74 -12.73
CA ASN A 275 9.44 18.16 -12.78
C ASN A 275 8.18 19.01 -12.95
N PRO A 276 7.32 19.05 -11.92
CA PRO A 276 6.03 19.72 -12.02
C PRO A 276 6.19 21.23 -12.31
N GLU A 277 7.17 21.89 -11.69
CA GLU A 277 7.37 23.34 -11.81
C GLU A 277 7.75 23.85 -13.21
N LYS A 278 8.34 22.99 -14.06
CA LYS A 278 8.81 23.39 -15.39
C LYS A 278 7.99 22.80 -16.53
N ASN A 279 6.79 22.28 -16.22
CA ASN A 279 5.96 21.60 -17.21
C ASN A 279 4.54 22.21 -17.18
N ASP A 280 4.42 23.36 -17.84
CA ASP A 280 3.16 24.12 -17.93
C ASP A 280 2.04 23.27 -18.51
N PHE A 281 2.35 22.41 -19.48
CA PHE A 281 1.39 21.48 -20.07
C PHE A 281 0.76 20.54 -19.04
N VAL A 282 1.55 19.96 -18.12
CA VAL A 282 1.02 19.06 -17.08
C VAL A 282 0.12 19.83 -16.13
N THR A 283 0.48 21.07 -15.82
CA THR A 283 -0.32 21.96 -14.99
C THR A 283 -1.65 22.30 -15.68
N GLU A 284 -1.63 22.73 -16.93
CA GLU A 284 -2.83 23.02 -17.73
C GLU A 284 -3.74 21.78 -17.86
N LEU A 285 -3.18 20.62 -18.15
CA LEU A 285 -3.94 19.37 -18.22
C LEU A 285 -4.60 19.05 -16.87
N SER A 286 -3.88 19.22 -15.77
CA SER A 286 -4.41 18.95 -14.43
C SER A 286 -5.54 19.90 -14.05
N GLN A 287 -5.45 21.19 -14.43
CA GLN A 287 -6.53 22.17 -14.27
C GLN A 287 -7.74 21.82 -15.14
N PHE A 288 -7.50 21.43 -16.40
CA PHE A 288 -8.55 20.98 -17.31
C PHE A 288 -9.30 19.77 -16.74
N LEU A 289 -8.60 18.75 -16.24
CA LEU A 289 -9.22 17.57 -15.62
C LEU A 289 -10.08 17.96 -14.40
N ARG A 290 -9.60 18.87 -13.54
CA ARG A 290 -10.40 19.41 -12.42
C ARG A 290 -11.64 20.17 -12.90
N SER A 291 -11.52 20.95 -13.98
CA SER A 291 -12.66 21.68 -14.58
C SER A 291 -13.76 20.75 -15.10
N LYS A 292 -13.43 19.49 -15.40
CA LYS A 292 -14.38 18.44 -15.80
C LYS A 292 -14.97 17.69 -14.60
N GLY A 293 -14.75 18.16 -13.38
CA GLY A 293 -15.28 17.56 -12.16
C GLY A 293 -14.50 16.34 -11.66
N LEU A 294 -13.27 16.12 -12.16
CA LEU A 294 -12.41 15.03 -11.69
C LEU A 294 -11.60 15.46 -10.48
N THR A 295 -11.40 14.55 -9.53
CA THR A 295 -10.50 14.80 -8.39
C THR A 295 -9.08 14.50 -8.83
N VAL A 296 -8.24 15.52 -8.90
CA VAL A 296 -6.84 15.37 -9.35
C VAL A 296 -5.90 15.59 -8.18
N PHE A 297 -5.12 14.57 -7.84
CA PHE A 297 -3.94 14.68 -6.99
C PHE A 297 -2.75 15.10 -7.86
N TYR A 298 -2.14 16.24 -7.55
CA TYR A 298 -0.99 16.75 -8.29
C TYR A 298 -0.10 17.58 -7.37
N PHE A 299 1.21 17.36 -7.44
CA PHE A 299 2.15 17.92 -6.47
C PHE A 299 2.08 19.45 -6.33
N ILE A 300 1.82 20.18 -7.41
CA ILE A 300 1.71 21.66 -7.36
C ILE A 300 0.50 22.10 -6.54
N PHE A 301 -0.64 21.42 -6.70
CA PHE A 301 -1.89 21.82 -6.05
C PHE A 301 -1.90 21.52 -4.55
N ASP A 302 -1.13 20.52 -4.13
CA ASP A 302 -1.11 20.03 -2.76
C ASP A 302 0.28 20.23 -2.12
N ALA A 303 1.02 21.27 -2.56
CA ALA A 303 2.40 21.54 -2.16
C ALA A 303 2.58 21.57 -0.63
N LYS A 304 1.65 22.21 0.10
CA LYS A 304 1.70 22.27 1.57
C LYS A 304 1.63 20.88 2.23
N GLN A 305 0.71 20.02 1.78
CA GLN A 305 0.60 18.64 2.32
C GLN A 305 1.83 17.80 1.97
N LEU A 306 2.38 18.02 0.77
CA LEU A 306 3.59 17.37 0.33
C LEU A 306 4.82 17.80 1.13
N GLU A 307 4.95 19.09 1.45
CA GLU A 307 6.01 19.65 2.30
C GLU A 307 5.92 19.14 3.74
N GLU A 308 4.69 19.02 4.28
CA GLU A 308 4.45 18.49 5.62
C GLU A 308 4.84 17.01 5.71
N ASN A 309 4.42 16.17 4.74
CA ASN A 309 4.80 14.76 4.69
C ASN A 309 4.63 14.18 3.28
N ALA A 310 5.73 14.21 2.50
CA ALA A 310 5.74 13.71 1.13
C ALA A 310 5.35 12.23 1.04
N PHE A 311 5.81 11.40 1.97
CA PHE A 311 5.52 9.97 1.95
C PHE A 311 4.03 9.69 2.18
N TYR A 312 3.44 10.30 3.21
CA TYR A 312 2.02 10.17 3.49
C TYR A 312 1.16 10.69 2.33
N TYR A 313 1.47 11.87 1.81
CA TYR A 313 0.77 12.45 0.68
C TYR A 313 0.80 11.51 -0.53
N VAL A 314 1.99 11.05 -0.94
CA VAL A 314 2.15 10.19 -2.10
C VAL A 314 1.44 8.85 -1.89
N HIS A 315 1.60 8.22 -0.73
CA HIS A 315 0.92 6.97 -0.40
C HIS A 315 -0.60 7.12 -0.49
N LYS A 316 -1.15 8.19 0.10
CA LYS A 316 -2.58 8.51 0.05
C LYS A 316 -3.04 8.75 -1.38
N ALA A 317 -2.33 9.57 -2.15
CA ALA A 317 -2.64 9.84 -3.56
C ALA A 317 -2.65 8.55 -4.39
N ILE A 318 -1.67 7.66 -4.19
CA ILE A 318 -1.64 6.35 -4.83
C ILE A 318 -2.85 5.51 -4.40
N THR A 319 -3.13 5.43 -3.10
CA THR A 319 -4.20 4.57 -2.54
C THR A 319 -5.59 5.03 -2.97
N ASP A 320 -5.85 6.32 -2.91
CA ASP A 320 -7.17 6.91 -3.16
C ASP A 320 -7.48 7.07 -4.65
N SER A 321 -6.47 7.04 -5.53
CA SER A 321 -6.68 7.22 -6.96
C SER A 321 -7.16 5.96 -7.66
N ASP A 322 -8.09 6.16 -8.60
CA ASP A 322 -8.58 5.13 -9.51
C ASP A 322 -7.61 4.93 -10.68
N LYS A 323 -6.96 6.02 -11.11
CA LYS A 323 -6.00 6.03 -12.22
C LYS A 323 -4.76 6.83 -11.86
N ILE A 324 -3.62 6.41 -12.38
CA ILE A 324 -2.35 7.09 -12.19
C ILE A 324 -1.76 7.40 -13.57
N ILE A 325 -1.50 8.67 -13.82
CA ILE A 325 -0.89 9.18 -15.04
C ILE A 325 0.57 9.49 -14.74
N LEU A 326 1.48 8.73 -15.33
CA LEU A 326 2.91 8.95 -15.19
C LEU A 326 3.46 9.66 -16.43
N PHE A 327 4.02 10.85 -16.24
CA PHE A 327 4.74 11.60 -17.25
C PHE A 327 6.20 11.15 -17.31
N HIS A 328 6.59 10.60 -18.45
CA HIS A 328 7.97 10.19 -18.72
C HIS A 328 8.72 11.24 -19.54
N GLY A 329 9.98 11.49 -19.18
CA GLY A 329 10.92 12.31 -19.94
C GLY A 329 12.37 12.10 -19.46
N ASN A 330 13.32 12.90 -19.96
CA ASN A 330 14.76 12.74 -19.68
C ASN A 330 15.10 12.66 -18.18
N LYS A 331 14.37 13.40 -17.33
CA LYS A 331 14.55 13.32 -15.86
C LYS A 331 14.04 11.99 -15.29
N THR A 332 12.92 11.46 -15.77
CA THR A 332 12.42 10.13 -15.36
C THR A 332 13.44 9.04 -15.67
N GLN A 333 14.06 9.10 -16.85
CA GLN A 333 15.12 8.17 -17.25
C GLN A 333 16.36 8.27 -16.34
N LYS A 334 16.69 9.47 -15.82
CA LYS A 334 17.77 9.61 -14.83
C LYS A 334 17.48 8.94 -13.48
N PHE A 335 16.21 8.69 -13.16
CA PHE A 335 15.81 7.96 -11.95
C PHE A 335 15.65 6.46 -12.19
N ILE A 336 15.54 6.03 -13.45
CA ILE A 336 15.31 4.64 -13.87
C ILE A 336 16.39 4.26 -14.88
N GLU A 337 17.44 3.60 -14.43
CA GLU A 337 18.55 3.12 -15.28
C GLU A 337 18.51 1.59 -15.31
N ASP A 338 18.49 1.00 -16.51
CA ASP A 338 18.31 -0.45 -16.74
C ASP A 338 17.07 -1.04 -16.03
N GLY A 339 16.01 -0.23 -15.93
CA GLY A 339 14.79 -0.57 -15.19
C GLY A 339 14.94 -0.51 -13.67
N LYS A 340 16.13 -0.29 -13.13
CA LYS A 340 16.38 -0.16 -11.70
C LYS A 340 16.18 1.30 -11.26
N LEU A 341 15.44 1.49 -10.16
CA LEU A 341 15.30 2.80 -9.53
C LEU A 341 16.62 3.14 -8.84
N ILE A 342 17.30 4.20 -9.29
CA ILE A 342 18.55 4.66 -8.69
C ILE A 342 18.20 5.40 -7.39
N ARG A 343 18.33 4.73 -6.24
CA ARG A 343 17.99 5.32 -4.92
C ARG A 343 19.01 6.35 -4.43
N ASP A 344 20.24 6.28 -4.93
CA ASP A 344 21.35 7.10 -4.43
C ASP A 344 21.32 8.55 -4.95
N ARG A 345 20.44 8.86 -5.91
CA ARG A 345 20.24 10.22 -6.42
C ARG A 345 19.20 10.95 -5.60
N ILE A 346 19.60 11.34 -4.40
CA ILE A 346 18.86 12.29 -3.58
C ILE A 346 18.87 13.63 -4.31
N SER A 347 17.69 14.13 -4.69
CA SER A 347 17.58 15.47 -5.26
C SER A 347 17.39 16.51 -4.17
N SER A 348 17.94 17.70 -4.37
CA SER A 348 17.58 18.87 -3.56
C SER A 348 16.15 19.35 -3.84
N ASN A 349 15.57 18.96 -4.98
CA ASN A 349 14.20 19.29 -5.34
C ASN A 349 13.21 18.34 -4.64
N TYR A 350 12.33 18.92 -3.82
CA TYR A 350 11.36 18.15 -3.04
C TYR A 350 10.34 17.40 -3.90
N TYR A 351 9.96 17.94 -5.07
CA TYR A 351 9.07 17.26 -6.00
C TYR A 351 9.72 16.03 -6.64
N GLU A 352 11.02 16.09 -6.90
CA GLU A 352 11.78 14.94 -7.39
C GLU A 352 11.83 13.84 -6.34
N ASN A 353 12.02 14.18 -5.06
CA ASN A 353 11.96 13.20 -3.98
C ASN A 353 10.57 12.57 -3.83
N ALA A 354 9.50 13.38 -3.91
CA ALA A 354 8.12 12.89 -3.91
C ALA A 354 7.84 11.95 -5.09
N PHE A 355 8.39 12.25 -6.27
CA PHE A 355 8.30 11.41 -7.44
C PHE A 355 9.03 10.07 -7.27
N ILE A 356 10.25 10.08 -6.70
CA ILE A 356 11.01 8.86 -6.39
C ILE A 356 10.27 7.99 -5.36
N ILE A 357 9.68 8.61 -4.33
CA ILE A 357 8.82 7.92 -3.36
C ILE A 357 7.64 7.27 -4.08
N ALA A 358 6.99 7.99 -5.01
CA ALA A 358 5.86 7.46 -5.75
C ALA A 358 6.23 6.26 -6.61
N LEU A 359 7.34 6.33 -7.35
CA LEU A 359 7.84 5.20 -8.13
C LEU A 359 8.16 3.99 -7.23
N SER A 360 8.76 4.24 -6.06
CA SER A 360 9.07 3.20 -5.08
C SER A 360 7.80 2.51 -4.57
N LEU A 361 6.74 3.27 -4.28
CA LEU A 361 5.47 2.75 -3.78
C LEU A 361 4.63 2.08 -4.87
N LEU A 362 4.63 2.61 -6.09
CA LEU A 362 3.90 2.01 -7.22
C LEU A 362 4.43 0.63 -7.58
N LYS A 363 5.74 0.42 -7.46
CA LYS A 363 6.35 -0.89 -7.65
C LYS A 363 5.76 -1.96 -6.72
N LEU A 364 5.21 -1.57 -5.56
CA LEU A 364 4.70 -2.49 -4.54
C LEU A 364 3.25 -2.85 -4.74
N ASN A 365 2.57 -2.15 -5.65
CA ASN A 365 1.14 -2.27 -5.84
C ASN A 365 0.86 -2.85 -7.22
N ASP A 366 1.17 -4.14 -7.39
CA ASP A 366 1.02 -4.90 -8.65
C ASP A 366 -0.41 -4.89 -9.22
N ASN A 367 -1.38 -4.40 -8.44
CA ASN A 367 -2.80 -4.40 -8.78
C ASN A 367 -3.35 -3.06 -9.30
N LYS A 368 -2.55 -1.99 -9.45
CA LYS A 368 -3.05 -0.69 -9.95
C LYS A 368 -2.67 -0.40 -11.41
N ILE A 369 -3.60 0.21 -12.13
CA ILE A 369 -3.41 0.66 -13.52
C ILE A 369 -2.50 1.89 -13.51
N VAL A 370 -1.26 1.72 -13.96
CA VAL A 370 -0.38 2.85 -14.28
C VAL A 370 -0.52 3.12 -15.78
N THR A 371 -1.12 4.24 -16.13
CA THR A 371 -1.14 4.72 -17.52
C THR A 371 0.11 5.57 -17.74
N PHE A 372 0.98 5.12 -18.63
CA PHE A 372 2.19 5.87 -18.99
C PHE A 372 1.86 6.84 -20.13
N LEU A 373 2.05 8.13 -19.89
CA LEU A 373 2.15 9.13 -20.94
C LEU A 373 3.64 9.41 -21.19
N ILE A 374 4.14 8.96 -22.33
CA ILE A 374 5.50 9.24 -22.77
C ILE A 374 5.46 10.47 -23.69
N PHE A 375 6.09 11.55 -23.26
CA PHE A 375 6.40 12.67 -24.14
C PHE A 375 7.80 12.46 -24.70
N LEU A 376 7.88 12.12 -25.98
CA LEU A 376 9.09 12.34 -26.76
C LEU A 376 9.06 13.83 -27.13
N ILE A 377 9.89 14.63 -26.45
CA ILE A 377 10.24 15.98 -26.89
C ILE A 377 11.52 15.85 -27.70
#